data_AF-A0A6B3G8G3-F1
#
_entry.id   AF-A0A6B3G8G3-F1
#
_cell.length_a   1.000
_cell.length_b   1.000
_cell.length_c   1.000
_cell.angle_alpha   90.00
_cell.angle_beta   90.00
_cell.angle_gamma   90.00
#
_symmetry.space_group_name_H-M   'P 1'
#
loop_
_entity.id
_entity.type
_entity.pdbx_description
1 polymer ?
#
loop_
_entity_poly.entity_id
_entity_poly.type
_entity_poly.pdbx_seq_one_letter_code
_entity_poly.pdbx_strand_id
1 'polypeptide(L)'
;ASDMYSLGCVVYQLLLGQPPFRSDTATATLYQHVDTPPVPLRQRGVEISAAFDSYLLGLLAKQPEERPTAQQVSDWFRTDAWRGRPEPLPMQAPISHRATAPVP
;
A
#
# COMPACT_ATOMS: atom_id res chain seq x y z
N ALA A 1 -5.57 -4.56 -19.77
CA ALA A 1 -5.78 -3.95 -18.43
C ALA A 1 -6.00 -4.98 -17.32
N SER A 2 -6.61 -6.14 -17.63
CA SER A 2 -6.79 -7.22 -16.64
C SER A 2 -5.46 -7.74 -16.06
N ASP A 3 -4.40 -7.81 -16.86
CA ASP A 3 -3.08 -8.27 -16.37
C ASP A 3 -2.51 -7.37 -15.26
N MET A 4 -2.71 -6.05 -15.36
CA MET A 4 -2.24 -5.10 -14.33
C MET A 4 -2.99 -5.28 -13.01
N TYR A 5 -4.29 -5.57 -13.12
CA TYR A 5 -5.10 -5.90 -11.95
C TYR A 5 -4.65 -7.21 -11.30
N SER A 6 -4.48 -8.27 -12.10
CA SER A 6 -3.99 -9.56 -11.62
C SER A 6 -2.59 -9.46 -11.01
N LEU A 7 -1.70 -8.66 -11.61
CA LEU A 7 -0.39 -8.35 -11.04
C LEU A 7 -0.53 -7.68 -9.67
N GLY A 8 -1.40 -6.69 -9.53
CA GLY A 8 -1.71 -6.07 -8.25
C GLY A 8 -2.18 -7.08 -7.20
N CYS A 9 -3.08 -8.00 -7.57
CA CYS A 9 -3.56 -9.06 -6.68
C CYS A 9 -2.40 -9.99 -6.23
N VAL A 10 -1.53 -10.37 -7.17
CA VAL A 10 -0.37 -11.22 -6.87
C VAL A 10 0.61 -10.50 -5.94
N VAL A 11 0.96 -9.24 -6.22
CA VAL A 11 1.88 -8.45 -5.36
C VAL A 11 1.29 -8.28 -3.96
N TYR A 12 0.00 -7.96 -3.85
CA TYR A 12 -0.70 -7.87 -2.58
C TYR A 12 -0.60 -9.19 -1.80
N GLN A 13 -0.85 -10.32 -2.47
CA GLN A 13 -0.76 -11.65 -1.87
C GLN A 13 0.67 -12.02 -1.45
N LEU A 14 1.69 -11.65 -2.23
CA LEU A 14 3.08 -11.91 -1.86
C LEU A 14 3.49 -11.16 -0.59
N LEU A 15 2.95 -9.96 -0.37
CA LEU A 15 3.29 -9.12 0.78
C LEU A 15 2.52 -9.49 2.05
N LEU A 16 1.29 -9.99 1.94
CA LEU A 16 0.45 -10.37 3.09
C LEU A 16 0.24 -11.87 3.29
N GLY A 17 0.70 -12.70 2.34
CA GLY A 17 0.41 -14.13 2.31
C GLY A 17 -1.04 -14.48 1.91
N GLN A 18 -1.88 -13.49 1.61
CA GLN A 18 -3.29 -13.67 1.28
C GLN A 18 -3.78 -12.67 0.23
N PRO A 19 -4.73 -13.04 -0.64
CA PRO A 19 -5.24 -12.14 -1.67
C PRO A 19 -5.96 -10.92 -1.08
N PRO A 20 -6.15 -9.85 -1.88
CA PRO A 20 -6.83 -8.63 -1.43
C PRO A 20 -8.28 -8.85 -1.01
N PHE A 21 -8.95 -9.84 -1.61
CA PHE A 21 -10.33 -10.19 -1.34
C PHE A 21 -10.45 -11.68 -1.06
N ARG A 22 -11.19 -12.02 -0.01
CA ARG A 22 -11.50 -13.40 0.37
C ARG A 22 -12.84 -13.42 1.08
N SER A 23 -13.67 -14.39 0.75
CA SER A 23 -14.92 -14.67 1.46
C SER A 23 -15.27 -16.15 1.35
N ASP A 24 -16.29 -16.55 2.09
CA ASP A 24 -16.71 -17.95 2.20
C ASP A 24 -17.32 -18.50 0.90
N THR A 25 -17.76 -17.61 -0.01
CA THR A 25 -18.35 -17.99 -1.30
C THR A 25 -17.62 -17.35 -2.47
N ALA A 26 -17.59 -18.07 -3.58
CA ALA A 26 -17.03 -17.56 -4.84
C ALA A 26 -17.77 -16.29 -5.31
N THR A 27 -19.10 -16.25 -5.18
CA THR A 27 -19.92 -15.10 -5.57
C THR A 27 -19.60 -13.87 -4.75
N ALA A 28 -19.50 -13.97 -3.43
CA ALA A 28 -19.12 -12.84 -2.58
C ALA A 28 -17.70 -12.33 -2.91
N THR A 29 -16.78 -13.23 -3.27
CA THR A 29 -15.42 -12.85 -3.68
C THR A 29 -15.45 -12.10 -5.02
N LEU A 30 -16.26 -12.56 -5.98
CA LEU A 30 -16.48 -11.84 -7.25
C LEU A 30 -17.06 -10.44 -7.02
N TYR A 31 -18.06 -10.30 -6.14
CA TYR A 31 -18.61 -8.99 -5.78
C TYR A 31 -17.55 -8.06 -5.19
N GLN A 32 -16.67 -8.57 -4.33
CA GLN A 32 -15.56 -7.77 -3.78
C GLN A 32 -14.59 -7.31 -4.88
N HIS A 33 -14.28 -8.19 -5.83
CA HIS A 33 -13.47 -7.81 -6.99
C HIS A 33 -14.12 -6.68 -7.80
N VAL A 34 -15.45 -6.62 -7.90
CA VAL A 34 -16.19 -5.58 -8.62
C VAL A 34 -16.25 -4.27 -7.84
N ASP A 35 -16.67 -4.29 -6.58
CA ASP A 35 -17.16 -3.08 -5.90
C ASP A 35 -16.42 -2.72 -4.60
N THR A 36 -15.69 -3.68 -4.01
CA THR A 36 -15.02 -3.44 -2.71
C THR A 36 -13.62 -2.87 -2.93
N PRO A 37 -13.29 -1.69 -2.37
CA PRO A 37 -11.93 -1.19 -2.42
C PRO A 37 -11.00 -2.09 -1.58
N PRO A 38 -9.78 -2.40 -2.05
CA PRO A 38 -8.82 -3.17 -1.27
C PRO A 38 -8.33 -2.36 -0.07
N VAL A 39 -8.01 -3.06 1.02
CA VAL A 39 -7.43 -2.43 2.21
C VAL A 39 -5.97 -2.09 1.93
N PRO A 40 -5.48 -0.86 2.20
CA PRO A 40 -4.07 -0.52 2.05
C PRO A 40 -3.15 -1.47 2.85
N LEU A 41 -2.01 -1.85 2.27
CA LEU A 41 -1.08 -2.80 2.88
C LEU A 41 -0.49 -2.26 4.18
N ARG A 42 -0.26 -0.94 4.26
CA ARG A 42 0.26 -0.31 5.48
C ARG A 42 -0.73 -0.39 6.64
N GLN A 43 -2.05 -0.40 6.36
CA GLN A 43 -3.07 -0.63 7.40
C GLN A 43 -3.11 -2.08 7.89
N ARG A 44 -2.52 -3.01 7.13
CA ARG A 44 -2.34 -4.42 7.50
C ARG A 44 -0.98 -4.70 8.15
N GLY A 45 -0.18 -3.66 8.42
CA GLY A 45 1.11 -3.78 9.11
C GLY A 45 2.31 -4.07 8.20
N VAL A 46 2.16 -3.95 6.87
CA VAL A 46 3.29 -4.11 5.96
C VAL A 46 4.16 -2.85 5.96
N GLU A 47 5.44 -3.00 6.26
CA GLU A 47 6.42 -1.91 6.22
C GLU A 47 6.89 -1.65 4.77
N ILE A 48 6.16 -0.77 4.08
CA ILE A 48 6.49 -0.30 2.72
C ILE A 48 6.34 1.21 2.63
N SER A 49 6.92 1.81 1.59
CA SER A 49 6.78 3.24 1.31
C SER A 49 5.30 3.59 1.02
N ALA A 50 4.89 4.81 1.39
CA ALA A 50 3.54 5.31 1.07
C ALA A 50 3.32 5.35 -0.45
N ALA A 51 4.36 5.70 -1.20
CA ALA A 51 4.34 5.70 -2.67
C ALA A 51 4.03 4.31 -3.21
N PHE A 52 4.61 3.26 -2.64
CA PHE A 52 4.36 1.89 -3.08
C PHE A 52 2.93 1.44 -2.79
N ASP A 53 2.44 1.70 -1.58
CA ASP A 53 1.07 1.32 -1.18
C ASP A 53 0.04 1.99 -2.10
N SER A 54 0.15 3.32 -2.30
CA SER A 54 -0.76 4.06 -3.20
C SER A 54 -0.69 3.56 -4.64
N TYR A 55 0.49 3.25 -5.14
CA TYR A 55 0.65 2.76 -6.51
C TYR A 55 0.06 1.35 -6.70
N LEU A 56 0.21 0.48 -5.69
CA LEU A 56 -0.43 -0.84 -5.68
C LEU A 56 -1.96 -0.73 -5.65
N LEU A 57 -2.53 0.20 -4.89
CA LEU A 57 -3.97 0.46 -4.91
C LEU A 57 -4.44 0.92 -6.29
N GLY A 58 -3.63 1.69 -7.01
CA GLY A 58 -3.88 2.07 -8.40
C GLY A 58 -3.94 0.86 -9.36
N LEU A 59 -3.10 -0.16 -9.17
CA LEU A 59 -3.20 -1.42 -9.92
C LEU A 59 -4.52 -2.15 -9.66
N LEU A 60 -5.01 -2.08 -8.43
CA LEU A 60 -6.24 -2.71 -7.97
C LEU A 60 -7.50 -1.87 -8.22
N ALA A 61 -7.38 -0.75 -8.95
CA ALA A 61 -8.51 0.10 -9.31
C ALA A 61 -9.59 -0.69 -10.08
N LYS A 62 -10.86 -0.39 -9.83
CA LYS A 62 -11.98 -1.11 -10.42
C LYS A 62 -12.18 -0.74 -11.88
N GLN A 63 -11.99 0.54 -12.20
CA GLN A 63 -12.03 1.04 -13.55
C GLN A 63 -10.68 0.77 -14.26
N PRO A 64 -10.67 0.06 -15.41
CA PRO A 64 -9.44 -0.24 -16.14
C PRO A 64 -8.57 0.96 -16.52
N GLU A 65 -9.20 2.11 -16.77
CA GLU A 65 -8.57 3.38 -17.17
C GLU A 65 -7.85 4.09 -16.02
N GLU A 66 -8.19 3.78 -14.77
CA GLU A 66 -7.50 4.32 -13.59
C GLU A 66 -6.21 3.55 -13.28
N ARG A 67 -5.99 2.40 -13.94
CA ARG A 67 -4.84 1.54 -13.70
C ARG A 67 -3.63 2.03 -14.49
N PRO A 68 -2.43 1.99 -13.89
CA PRO A 68 -1.21 2.24 -14.65
C PRO A 68 -1.00 1.13 -15.68
N THR A 69 -0.48 1.52 -16.85
CA THR A 69 -0.03 0.61 -17.90
C THR A 69 1.25 -0.13 -17.47
N ALA A 70 1.53 -1.26 -18.11
CA ALA A 70 2.77 -2.00 -17.88
C ALA A 70 4.03 -1.13 -18.10
N GLN A 71 3.99 -0.22 -19.07
CA GLN A 71 5.08 0.74 -19.32
C GLN A 71 5.27 1.69 -18.13
N GLN A 72 4.18 2.27 -17.63
CA GLN A 72 4.24 3.15 -16.45
C GLN A 72 4.79 2.43 -15.21
N VAL A 73 4.41 1.17 -15.00
CA VAL A 73 4.96 0.37 -13.90
C VAL A 73 6.46 0.13 -14.08
N SER A 74 6.88 -0.24 -15.30
CA SER A 74 8.31 -0.43 -15.60
C SER A 74 9.12 0.85 -15.38
N ASP A 75 8.61 1.99 -15.83
CA ASP A 75 9.26 3.28 -15.68
C ASP A 75 9.35 3.71 -14.20
N TRP A 76 8.30 3.44 -13.43
CA TRP A 76 8.27 3.72 -11.99
C TRP A 76 9.31 2.90 -11.20
N PHE A 77 9.53 1.64 -11.57
CA PHE A 77 10.64 0.85 -11.02
C PHE A 77 12.00 1.36 -11.46
N ARG A 78 12.16 1.69 -12.75
CA ARG A 78 13.44 2.14 -13.34
C ARG A 78 13.94 3.47 -12.77
N THR A 79 13.03 4.32 -12.34
CA THR A 79 13.32 5.66 -11.79
C THR A 79 13.47 5.66 -10.27
N ASP A 80 13.41 4.50 -9.61
CA ASP A 80 13.42 4.34 -8.15
C ASP A 80 12.30 5.12 -7.41
N ALA A 81 11.28 5.60 -8.13
CA ALA A 81 10.17 6.35 -7.57
C ALA A 81 9.37 5.52 -6.53
N TRP A 82 9.34 4.20 -6.70
CA TRP A 82 8.73 3.25 -5.78
C TRP A 82 9.34 3.22 -4.38
N ARG A 83 10.61 3.59 -4.25
CA ARG A 83 11.28 3.62 -2.95
C ARG A 83 10.63 4.63 -2.02
N GLY A 84 10.00 5.68 -2.59
CA GLY A 84 9.44 6.81 -1.86
C GLY A 84 10.51 7.38 -0.94
N ARG A 85 11.31 8.35 -1.43
CA ARG A 85 12.38 8.96 -0.62
C ARG A 85 11.88 9.13 0.82
N PRO A 86 12.55 8.51 1.82
CA PRO A 86 12.07 8.58 3.18
C PRO A 86 12.05 10.07 3.56
N GLU A 87 10.91 10.57 4.00
CA GLU A 87 10.97 11.68 4.95
C GLU A 87 11.79 11.13 6.11
N PRO A 88 12.96 11.72 6.44
CA PRO A 88 13.77 11.21 7.53
C PRO A 88 12.85 11.11 8.74
N LEU A 89 12.77 9.91 9.33
CA LEU A 89 12.06 9.70 10.59
C LEU A 89 12.46 10.88 11.49
N PRO A 90 11.51 11.67 12.04
CA PRO A 90 11.88 12.71 12.96
C PRO A 90 12.70 12.03 14.05
N MET A 91 14.01 12.34 14.07
CA MET A 91 14.91 11.92 15.12
C MET A 91 14.23 12.39 16.39
N GLN A 92 13.70 11.45 17.19
CA GLN A 92 12.96 11.79 18.40
C GLN A 92 13.89 12.70 19.20
N ALA A 93 13.53 13.98 19.30
CA ALA A 93 14.27 14.92 20.11
C ALA A 93 14.33 14.32 21.52
N PRO A 94 15.51 14.34 22.18
CA PRO A 94 15.63 13.75 23.50
C PRO A 94 14.54 14.33 24.39
N ILE A 95 13.69 13.44 24.90
CA ILE A 95 12.63 13.75 25.87
C ILE A 95 13.32 14.52 27.00
N SER A 96 13.14 15.83 27.03
CA SER A 96 13.64 16.65 28.11
C SER A 96 12.78 16.29 29.32
N HIS A 97 13.27 15.36 30.16
CA HIS A 97 12.75 15.18 31.50
C HIS A 97 12.88 16.52 32.20
N ARG A 98 11.77 17.26 32.26
CA ARG A 98 11.68 18.53 32.96
C ARG A 98 11.94 18.23 34.44
N ALA A 99 13.12 18.60 34.92
CA ALA A 99 13.42 18.62 36.34
C ALA A 99 12.36 19.47 37.04
N THR A 100 11.57 18.84 37.90
CA THR A 100 10.68 19.52 38.83
C THR A 100 11.53 20.25 39.86
N ALA A 101 11.56 21.58 39.78
CA ALA A 101 12.09 22.42 40.84
C ALA A 101 11.21 22.27 42.10
N PRO A 102 11.79 22.31 43.31
CA PRO A 102 11.01 22.28 44.54
C PRO A 102 10.31 23.62 44.75
N VAL A 103 9.03 23.55 45.13
CA VAL A 103 8.22 24.71 45.56
C VAL A 103 8.67 25.12 46.96
N PRO A 104 8.79 26.43 47.27
CA PRO A 104 9.23 26.92 48.57
C PRO A 104 8.23 26.63 49.70
#